data_AF-A0A928ST28-F1
#
_entry.id   AF-A0A928ST28-F1
#
_cell.length_a   1.000
_cell.length_b   1.000
_cell.length_c   1.000
_cell.angle_alpha   90.00
_cell.angle_beta   90.00
_cell.angle_gamma   90.00
#
_symmetry.space_group_name_H-M   'P 1'
#
loop_
_entity.id
_entity.type
_entity.pdbx_description
1 polymer ?
#
loop_
_entity_poly.entity_id
_entity_poly.type
_entity_poly.pdbx_seq_one_letter_code
_entity_poly.pdbx_strand_id
1 'polypeptide(L)'
;MALYIYSATNKINGKRYIGKTKFDPPTHRWNQHLAAAKKGPKDNKRFQPYFHRAIRKHGRDNFSFDIIHTFDDNEVDAWMQAEKDYIKKYRSNERDHGYNLTDGGDGVPGWKASPAVRRRMSERRKGKYVGNKNPFWGKRHSDRVRKLLSGKAAKRTGRRNPFHGRRHSKESRARMAENHHDKQCYLSVEQVEEARQLYATSEYTYAQLAERFDVTPYVAEKAICGLGAYAKVGRQLPRRENGWIKATRPTPRLLTDDEVAGFRRRHRNGEDLTTFAKERGVSINLISRAIRGCAPYDRVQVEPPIAASKISASLPEENVDEARQLYSTGKYTYENLAKKFQVSKSVVQNAIRGKGRYGKIGKPLHARFGKWAKNQRRAANAR
;
A
#
# COMPACT_ATOMS: atom_id res chain seq x y z
N MET A 1 4.48 26.67 -12.45
CA MET A 1 3.71 27.45 -11.43
C MET A 1 4.20 28.87 -11.52
N ALA A 2 3.36 29.86 -11.82
CA ALA A 2 3.83 31.25 -11.94
C ALA A 2 4.13 31.89 -10.57
N LEU A 3 5.07 32.81 -10.56
CA LEU A 3 5.45 33.64 -9.42
C LEU A 3 5.08 35.10 -9.74
N TYR A 4 4.48 35.81 -8.80
CA TYR A 4 3.94 37.15 -9.05
C TYR A 4 4.54 38.17 -8.09
N ILE A 5 4.83 39.37 -8.60
CA ILE A 5 5.01 40.60 -7.84
C ILE A 5 3.78 41.47 -8.04
N TYR A 6 3.20 41.98 -6.96
CA TYR A 6 2.01 42.82 -7.00
C TYR A 6 2.22 44.13 -6.24
N SER A 7 1.44 45.14 -6.63
CA SER A 7 1.29 46.40 -5.94
C SER A 7 -0.13 46.51 -5.40
N ALA A 8 -0.27 46.88 -4.13
CA ALA A 8 -1.53 47.37 -3.60
C ALA A 8 -1.43 48.89 -3.39
N THR A 9 -2.14 49.66 -4.20
CA THR A 9 -2.07 51.14 -4.19
C THR A 9 -3.29 51.70 -3.50
N ASN A 10 -3.08 52.55 -2.49
CA ASN A 10 -4.16 53.31 -1.87
C ASN A 10 -4.53 54.49 -2.77
N LYS A 11 -5.77 54.51 -3.25
CA LYS A 11 -6.30 55.52 -4.18
C LYS A 11 -6.44 56.91 -3.54
N ILE A 12 -6.49 56.99 -2.21
CA ILE A 12 -6.68 58.27 -1.48
C ILE A 12 -5.37 59.05 -1.36
N ASN A 13 -4.26 58.36 -1.04
CA ASN A 13 -2.98 59.01 -0.72
C ASN A 13 -1.82 58.57 -1.62
N GLY A 14 -2.08 57.72 -2.62
CA GLY A 14 -1.09 57.22 -3.56
C GLY A 14 -0.07 56.23 -2.98
N LYS A 15 -0.13 55.92 -1.67
CA LYS A 15 0.85 55.04 -1.02
C LYS A 15 0.71 53.60 -1.50
N ARG A 16 1.85 52.92 -1.66
CA ARG A 16 1.90 51.54 -2.20
C ARG A 16 2.40 50.53 -1.21
N TYR A 17 1.88 49.31 -1.31
CA TYR A 17 2.48 48.12 -0.72
C TYR A 17 2.95 47.19 -1.84
N ILE A 18 4.22 46.84 -1.83
CA ILE A 18 4.81 45.88 -2.76
C ILE A 18 4.91 44.54 -2.05
N GLY A 19 4.44 43.48 -2.70
CA GLY A 19 4.58 42.13 -2.16
C GLY A 19 4.69 41.10 -3.26
N LYS A 20 5.04 39.88 -2.86
CA LYS A 20 5.18 38.74 -3.75
C LYS A 20 4.27 37.58 -3.37
N THR A 21 3.89 36.76 -4.34
CA THR A 21 3.09 35.55 -4.09
C THR A 21 3.34 34.45 -5.11
N LYS A 22 3.09 33.20 -4.69
CA LYS A 22 3.07 32.00 -5.55
C LYS A 22 1.66 31.46 -5.78
N PHE A 23 0.65 32.17 -5.26
CA PHE A 23 -0.74 31.77 -5.43
C PHE A 23 -1.21 32.07 -6.84
N ASP A 24 -1.95 31.13 -7.41
CA ASP A 24 -2.64 31.27 -8.67
C ASP A 24 -4.12 30.92 -8.44
N PRO A 25 -5.06 31.89 -8.56
CA PRO A 25 -4.83 33.29 -8.95
C PRO A 25 -4.15 34.13 -7.85
N PRO A 26 -3.39 35.18 -8.20
CA PRO A 26 -2.69 36.03 -7.23
C PRO A 26 -3.63 36.78 -6.29
N THR A 27 -4.90 36.96 -6.68
CA THR A 27 -5.98 37.52 -5.85
C THR A 27 -6.21 36.75 -4.55
N HIS A 28 -5.83 35.47 -4.48
CA HIS A 28 -5.86 34.72 -3.22
C HIS A 28 -5.00 35.37 -2.15
N ARG A 29 -3.83 35.93 -2.53
CA ARG A 29 -2.98 36.65 -1.59
C ARG A 29 -3.66 37.93 -1.09
N TRP A 30 -4.31 38.67 -1.99
CA TRP A 30 -5.07 39.86 -1.62
C TRP A 30 -6.16 39.54 -0.60
N ASN A 31 -6.93 38.47 -0.83
CA ASN A 31 -7.96 38.00 0.10
C ASN A 31 -7.38 37.62 1.48
N GLN A 32 -6.17 37.06 1.54
CA GLN A 32 -5.48 36.83 2.82
C GLN A 32 -5.15 38.14 3.55
N HIS A 33 -4.71 39.19 2.84
CA HIS A 33 -4.48 40.50 3.44
C HIS A 33 -5.78 41.11 3.98
N LEU A 34 -6.89 41.03 3.24
CA LEU A 34 -8.19 41.50 3.68
C LEU A 34 -8.71 40.74 4.91
N ALA A 35 -8.60 39.41 4.90
CA ALA A 35 -9.00 38.58 6.04
C ALA A 35 -8.14 38.85 7.28
N ALA A 36 -6.84 39.05 7.11
CA ALA A 36 -5.93 39.43 8.21
C ALA A 36 -6.25 40.82 8.75
N ALA A 37 -6.57 41.78 7.87
CA ALA A 37 -6.99 43.11 8.27
C ALA A 37 -8.29 43.07 9.08
N LYS A 38 -9.28 42.26 8.67
CA LYS A 38 -10.60 42.12 9.34
C LYS A 38 -10.52 41.51 10.74
N LYS A 39 -9.61 40.56 10.98
CA LYS A 39 -9.49 39.86 12.27
C LYS A 39 -9.11 40.76 13.45
N GLY A 40 -8.70 42.01 13.20
CA GLY A 40 -8.31 42.95 14.25
C GLY A 40 -7.06 42.51 15.04
N PRO A 41 -6.57 43.32 15.98
CA PRO A 41 -5.54 42.89 16.91
C PRO A 41 -6.07 41.76 17.81
N LYS A 42 -5.46 40.58 17.73
CA LYS A 42 -5.57 39.58 18.80
C LYS A 42 -4.60 39.98 19.90
N ASP A 43 -5.11 40.55 20.99
CA ASP A 43 -4.47 40.77 22.31
C ASP A 43 -3.10 41.46 22.35
N ASN A 44 -2.51 41.83 21.20
CA ASN A 44 -1.20 42.42 21.10
C ASN A 44 -1.15 43.44 19.94
N LYS A 45 -1.45 44.70 20.26
CA LYS A 45 -1.42 45.82 19.32
C LYS A 45 -0.05 45.99 18.62
N ARG A 46 1.05 45.47 19.19
CA ARG A 46 2.43 45.62 18.69
C ARG A 46 2.76 44.79 17.45
N PHE A 47 1.98 43.75 17.14
CA PHE A 47 2.23 42.84 15.99
C PHE A 47 1.35 43.10 14.77
N GLN A 48 0.82 44.31 14.62
CA GLN A 48 -0.02 44.65 13.48
C GLN A 48 0.80 45.20 12.33
N PRO A 49 0.87 44.52 11.16
CA PRO A 49 1.56 45.05 9.99
C PRO A 49 0.93 46.39 9.57
N TYR A 50 1.77 47.40 9.34
CA TYR A 50 1.35 48.76 8.99
C TYR A 50 0.34 48.80 7.84
N PHE A 51 0.58 47.96 6.82
CA PHE A 51 -0.31 47.80 5.68
C PHE A 51 -1.74 47.34 6.06
N HIS A 52 -1.90 46.36 6.97
CA HIS A 52 -3.23 45.90 7.40
C HIS A 52 -4.00 46.98 8.16
N ARG A 53 -3.28 47.87 8.88
CA ARG A 53 -3.87 49.04 9.52
C ARG A 53 -4.38 50.04 8.49
N ALA A 54 -3.63 50.25 7.40
CA ALA A 54 -4.04 51.13 6.32
C ALA A 54 -5.30 50.62 5.61
N ILE A 55 -5.40 49.31 5.35
CA ILE A 55 -6.61 48.70 4.77
C ILE A 55 -7.83 48.94 5.66
N ARG A 56 -7.70 48.78 6.98
CA ARG A 56 -8.82 49.08 7.91
C ARG A 56 -9.17 50.56 7.97
N LYS A 57 -8.16 51.43 7.97
CA LYS A 57 -8.36 52.88 8.10
C LYS A 57 -9.04 53.46 6.86
N HIS A 58 -8.62 53.03 5.68
CA HIS A 58 -9.07 53.62 4.42
C HIS A 58 -10.15 52.79 3.73
N GLY A 59 -10.45 51.57 4.19
CA GLY A 59 -11.40 50.66 3.54
C GLY A 59 -10.78 49.93 2.35
N ARG A 60 -11.27 48.71 2.09
CA ARG A 60 -10.71 47.84 1.04
C ARG A 60 -10.92 48.38 -0.38
N ASP A 61 -12.03 49.08 -0.60
CA ASP A 61 -12.45 49.53 -1.96
C ASP A 61 -11.57 50.70 -2.46
N ASN A 62 -10.90 51.36 -1.51
CA ASN A 62 -9.91 52.41 -1.74
C ASN A 62 -8.49 51.87 -2.03
N PHE A 63 -8.33 50.56 -2.19
CA PHE A 63 -7.09 49.95 -2.68
C PHE A 63 -7.29 49.33 -4.07
N SER A 64 -6.35 49.55 -4.97
CA SER A 64 -6.19 48.72 -6.18
C SER A 64 -5.23 47.57 -5.89
N PHE A 65 -5.34 46.45 -6.61
CA PHE A 65 -4.43 45.32 -6.54
C PHE A 65 -4.00 44.96 -7.96
N ASP A 66 -2.75 45.28 -8.29
CA ASP A 66 -2.23 45.23 -9.65
C ASP A 66 -0.99 44.32 -9.69
N ILE A 67 -0.87 43.48 -10.72
CA ILE A 67 0.32 42.66 -10.94
C ILE A 67 1.37 43.51 -11.65
N ILE A 68 2.55 43.63 -11.03
CA ILE A 68 3.66 44.42 -11.57
C ILE A 68 4.50 43.56 -12.53
N HIS A 69 4.74 42.30 -12.16
CA HIS A 69 5.59 41.39 -12.91
C HIS A 69 5.21 39.93 -12.61
N THR A 70 5.26 39.08 -13.62
CA THR A 70 5.09 37.62 -13.54
C THR A 70 6.39 36.93 -13.96
N PHE A 71 6.79 35.93 -13.20
CA PHE A 71 7.97 35.10 -13.44
C PHE A 71 7.58 33.62 -13.52
N ASP A 72 8.40 32.82 -14.16
CA ASP A 72 8.26 31.37 -14.16
C ASP A 72 8.80 30.73 -12.86
N ASP A 73 8.45 29.48 -12.58
CA ASP A 73 8.84 28.81 -11.32
C ASP A 73 10.35 28.55 -11.20
N ASN A 74 11.07 28.54 -12.31
CA ASN A 74 12.53 28.41 -12.36
C ASN A 74 13.26 29.72 -12.07
N GLU A 75 12.57 30.87 -12.06
CA GLU A 75 13.16 32.21 -11.89
C GLU A 75 13.09 32.73 -10.44
N VAL A 76 13.28 31.84 -9.46
CA VAL A 76 13.09 32.18 -8.04
C VAL A 76 14.01 33.31 -7.57
N ASP A 77 15.27 33.32 -8.01
CA ASP A 77 16.25 34.32 -7.57
C ASP A 77 15.93 35.71 -8.14
N ALA A 78 15.54 35.78 -9.43
CA ALA A 78 15.09 37.01 -10.07
C ALA A 78 13.82 37.56 -9.41
N TRP A 79 12.84 36.68 -9.13
CA TRP A 79 11.62 37.05 -8.40
C TRP A 79 11.91 37.57 -6.98
N MET A 80 12.92 37.03 -6.30
CA MET A 80 13.34 37.51 -4.98
C MET A 80 13.97 38.90 -5.03
N GLN A 81 14.79 39.16 -6.04
CA GLN A 81 15.44 40.46 -6.23
C GLN A 81 14.43 41.52 -6.69
N ALA A 82 13.51 41.16 -7.57
CA ALA A 82 12.47 42.05 -8.08
C ALA A 82 11.64 42.69 -6.96
N GLU A 83 11.29 41.96 -5.90
CA GLU A 83 10.57 42.55 -4.75
C GLU A 83 11.37 43.72 -4.13
N LYS A 84 12.68 43.56 -3.93
CA LYS A 84 13.54 44.61 -3.39
C LYS A 84 13.64 45.79 -4.34
N ASP A 85 13.82 45.49 -5.63
CA ASP A 85 13.96 46.51 -6.67
C ASP A 85 12.70 47.35 -6.79
N TYR A 86 11.51 46.72 -6.74
CA TYR A 86 10.24 47.44 -6.75
C TYR A 86 9.97 48.18 -5.44
N ILE A 87 10.33 47.63 -4.28
CA ILE A 87 10.22 48.36 -3.01
C ILE A 87 11.04 49.65 -3.06
N LYS A 88 12.29 49.56 -3.54
CA LYS A 88 13.19 50.69 -3.73
C LYS A 88 12.68 51.67 -4.79
N LYS A 89 12.27 51.16 -5.96
CA LYS A 89 11.74 51.97 -7.08
C LYS A 89 10.54 52.82 -6.66
N TYR A 90 9.63 52.25 -5.87
CA TYR A 90 8.43 52.96 -5.40
C TYR A 90 8.60 53.60 -4.03
N ARG A 91 9.78 53.51 -3.41
CA ARG A 91 10.06 54.00 -2.04
C ARG A 91 9.02 53.50 -1.03
N SER A 92 8.50 52.29 -1.25
CA SER A 92 7.30 51.80 -0.55
C SER A 92 7.54 51.46 0.91
N ASN A 93 8.81 51.39 1.33
CA ASN A 93 9.29 51.26 2.71
C ASN A 93 9.29 52.61 3.45
N GLU A 94 9.23 53.74 2.74
CA GLU A 94 9.19 55.06 3.33
C GLU A 94 7.76 55.42 3.73
N ARG A 95 7.60 56.00 4.92
CA ARG A 95 6.27 56.27 5.51
C ARG A 95 5.40 57.16 4.63
N ASP A 96 6.00 58.06 3.86
CA ASP A 96 5.29 59.02 3.01
C ASP A 96 4.87 58.43 1.67
N HIS A 97 5.52 57.36 1.23
CA HIS A 97 5.34 56.77 -0.10
C HIS A 97 4.75 55.36 -0.08
N GLY A 98 4.79 54.64 1.04
CA GLY A 98 4.22 53.29 1.09
C GLY A 98 3.95 52.68 2.46
N TYR A 99 3.75 51.36 2.43
CA TYR A 99 3.32 50.55 3.56
C TYR A 99 4.24 49.37 3.88
N ASN A 100 5.29 49.15 3.09
CA ASN A 100 6.33 48.18 3.41
C ASN A 100 7.06 48.64 4.68
N LEU A 101 7.48 47.68 5.51
CA LEU A 101 8.21 47.97 6.75
C LEU A 101 9.71 47.70 6.62
N THR A 102 10.09 46.97 5.58
CA THR A 102 11.45 46.51 5.33
C THR A 102 11.74 46.67 3.84
N ASP A 103 13.02 46.61 3.49
CA ASP A 103 13.49 46.73 2.10
C ASP A 103 13.16 45.51 1.23
N GLY A 104 12.47 44.52 1.80
CA GLY A 104 12.14 43.25 1.16
C GLY A 104 13.22 42.19 1.33
N GLY A 105 12.88 40.95 1.00
CA GLY A 105 13.80 39.81 1.17
C GLY A 105 13.80 39.16 2.55
N ASP A 106 12.91 39.54 3.48
CA ASP A 106 12.78 38.91 4.81
C ASP A 106 12.04 37.56 4.83
N GLY A 107 11.74 37.03 3.65
CA GLY A 107 11.59 35.59 3.54
C GLY A 107 12.98 34.97 3.70
N VAL A 108 13.12 33.91 4.48
CA VAL A 108 14.37 33.14 4.54
C VAL A 108 14.29 31.84 3.71
N PRO A 109 14.12 31.89 2.36
CA PRO A 109 14.48 30.76 1.52
C PRO A 109 15.91 30.34 1.79
N GLY A 110 16.13 29.06 2.10
CA GLY A 110 17.47 28.51 2.30
C GLY A 110 18.04 28.65 3.72
N TRP A 111 17.33 29.25 4.68
CA TRP A 111 17.82 29.29 6.06
C TRP A 111 17.94 27.91 6.68
N LYS A 112 19.17 27.57 7.08
CA LYS A 112 19.49 26.34 7.81
C LYS A 112 19.67 26.70 9.28
N ALA A 113 18.71 26.28 10.11
CA ALA A 113 18.83 26.45 11.57
C ALA A 113 20.17 25.88 12.07
N SER A 114 20.88 26.65 12.89
CA SER A 114 22.11 26.21 13.56
C SER A 114 21.85 24.98 14.43
N PRO A 115 22.89 24.17 14.75
CA PRO A 115 22.72 22.99 15.61
C PRO A 115 22.04 23.30 16.95
N ALA A 116 22.39 24.43 17.59
CA ALA A 116 21.80 24.88 18.83
C ALA A 116 20.31 25.24 18.69
N VAL A 117 19.94 25.96 17.63
CA VAL A 117 18.53 26.31 17.37
C VAL A 117 17.71 25.06 17.03
N ARG A 118 18.29 24.12 16.28
CA ARG A 118 17.65 22.84 15.96
C ARG A 118 17.42 22.00 17.21
N ARG A 119 18.39 21.99 18.14
CA ARG A 119 18.26 21.34 19.45
C ARG A 119 17.14 21.95 20.28
N ARG A 120 17.13 23.28 20.46
CA ARG A 120 16.07 24.00 21.20
C ARG A 120 14.68 23.75 20.61
N MET A 121 14.55 23.75 19.28
CA MET A 121 13.29 23.42 18.61
C MET A 121 12.86 21.96 18.82
N SER A 122 13.81 21.03 18.86
CA SER A 122 13.56 19.61 19.16
C SER A 122 13.07 19.42 20.59
N GLU A 123 13.77 20.01 21.57
CA GLU A 123 13.42 19.97 22.99
C GLU A 123 12.02 20.51 23.24
N ARG A 124 11.68 21.68 22.68
CA ARG A 124 10.34 22.27 22.80
C ARG A 124 9.23 21.41 22.20
N ARG A 125 9.53 20.56 21.21
CA ARG A 125 8.55 19.67 20.58
C ARG A 125 8.44 18.32 21.30
N LYS A 126 9.48 17.89 22.00
CA LYS A 126 9.53 16.61 22.70
C LYS A 126 8.39 16.55 23.73
N GLY A 127 7.63 15.45 23.75
CA GLY A 127 6.52 15.26 24.69
C GLY A 127 5.21 16.00 24.36
N LYS A 128 5.20 16.94 23.39
CA LYS A 128 4.01 17.76 23.09
C LYS A 128 2.87 16.97 22.44
N TYR A 129 3.19 15.98 21.61
CA TYR A 129 2.21 15.18 20.86
C TYR A 129 2.37 13.69 21.17
N VAL A 130 2.46 13.35 22.45
CA VAL A 130 2.59 11.98 22.94
C VAL A 130 1.28 11.56 23.59
N GLY A 131 0.86 10.31 23.35
CA GLY A 131 -0.38 9.77 23.92
C GLY A 131 -1.61 10.58 23.51
N ASN A 132 -2.49 10.79 24.49
CA ASN A 132 -3.72 11.58 24.36
C ASN A 132 -3.52 13.05 23.93
N LYS A 133 -2.30 13.61 24.03
CA LYS A 133 -1.98 14.96 23.55
C LYS A 133 -1.89 15.05 22.02
N ASN A 134 -1.83 13.91 21.33
CA ASN A 134 -1.94 13.87 19.89
C ASN A 134 -3.41 14.10 19.47
N PRO A 135 -3.73 15.10 18.62
CA PRO A 135 -5.11 15.34 18.15
C PRO A 135 -5.78 14.15 17.44
N PHE A 136 -4.96 13.21 16.96
CA PHE A 136 -5.36 11.95 16.31
C PHE A 136 -5.30 10.74 17.25
N TRP A 137 -5.05 10.92 18.55
CA TRP A 137 -5.09 9.82 19.52
C TRP A 137 -6.45 9.14 19.51
N GLY A 138 -6.47 7.81 19.38
CA GLY A 138 -7.70 7.01 19.31
C GLY A 138 -8.52 7.16 18.01
N LYS A 139 -8.12 8.03 17.07
CA LYS A 139 -8.87 8.28 15.83
C LYS A 139 -8.33 7.45 14.67
N ARG A 140 -9.22 6.85 13.88
CA ARG A 140 -8.87 6.12 12.65
C ARG A 140 -9.16 6.98 11.43
N HIS A 141 -8.23 7.03 10.48
CA HIS A 141 -8.50 7.64 9.18
C HIS A 141 -9.58 6.84 8.43
N SER A 142 -10.44 7.55 7.70
CA SER A 142 -11.41 6.93 6.79
C SER A 142 -10.70 6.13 5.70
N ASP A 143 -11.39 5.16 5.12
CA ASP A 143 -10.83 4.25 4.11
C ASP A 143 -10.31 5.02 2.89
N ARG A 144 -11.05 6.06 2.47
CA ARG A 144 -10.64 6.96 1.39
C ARG A 144 -9.30 7.63 1.70
N VAL A 145 -9.15 8.20 2.90
CA VAL A 145 -7.91 8.88 3.32
C VAL A 145 -6.77 7.87 3.43
N ARG A 146 -7.02 6.68 3.98
CA ARG A 146 -6.03 5.61 4.09
C ARG A 146 -5.51 5.18 2.72
N LYS A 147 -6.41 5.00 1.73
CA LYS A 147 -6.04 4.65 0.35
C LYS A 147 -5.21 5.75 -0.30
N LEU A 148 -5.57 7.03 -0.10
CA LEU A 148 -4.79 8.16 -0.60
C LEU A 148 -3.38 8.20 -0.01
N LEU A 149 -3.26 8.03 1.32
CA LEU A 149 -1.97 8.00 2.01
C LEU A 149 -1.11 6.83 1.54
N SER A 150 -1.71 5.65 1.38
CA SER A 150 -1.07 4.46 0.83
C SER A 150 -0.54 4.70 -0.59
N GLY A 151 -1.35 5.29 -1.48
CA GLY A 151 -0.92 5.63 -2.83
C GLY A 151 0.24 6.64 -2.88
N LYS A 152 0.27 7.61 -1.94
CA LYS A 152 1.42 8.53 -1.80
C LYS A 152 2.67 7.82 -1.28
N ALA A 153 2.53 6.88 -0.36
CA ALA A 153 3.64 6.11 0.19
C ALA A 153 4.26 5.19 -0.88
N ALA A 154 3.44 4.52 -1.70
CA ALA A 154 3.89 3.64 -2.78
C ALA A 154 4.78 4.36 -3.81
N LYS A 155 4.63 5.68 -3.98
CA LYS A 155 5.46 6.50 -4.88
C LYS A 155 6.86 6.82 -4.34
N ARG A 156 7.12 6.55 -3.06
CA ARG A 156 8.40 6.85 -2.38
C ARG A 156 9.36 5.66 -2.50
N THR A 157 9.75 5.34 -3.72
CA THR A 157 10.70 4.27 -4.04
C THR A 157 11.99 4.82 -4.65
N GLY A 158 13.08 4.06 -4.55
CA GLY A 158 14.38 4.48 -5.08
C GLY A 158 14.78 5.86 -4.55
N ARG A 159 15.32 6.73 -5.42
CA ARG A 159 15.74 8.10 -5.07
C ARG A 159 14.62 8.99 -4.52
N ARG A 160 13.34 8.65 -4.72
CA ARG A 160 12.19 9.38 -4.15
C ARG A 160 11.95 9.03 -2.68
N ASN A 161 12.55 7.95 -2.18
CA ASN A 161 12.58 7.65 -0.77
C ASN A 161 13.57 8.59 -0.06
N PRO A 162 13.15 9.39 0.93
CA PRO A 162 14.05 10.25 1.70
C PRO A 162 15.22 9.51 2.39
N PHE A 163 15.05 8.19 2.62
CA PHE A 163 16.05 7.32 3.22
C PHE A 163 16.86 6.51 2.20
N HIS A 164 16.72 6.78 0.89
CA HIS A 164 17.47 6.06 -0.13
C HIS A 164 18.98 6.22 0.08
N GLY A 165 19.70 5.10 0.19
CA GLY A 165 21.14 5.08 0.44
C GLY A 165 21.56 5.51 1.85
N ARG A 166 20.62 5.76 2.78
CA ARG A 166 20.89 6.12 4.17
C ARG A 166 20.61 4.94 5.10
N ARG A 167 21.44 4.76 6.12
CA ARG A 167 21.24 3.78 7.19
C ARG A 167 21.05 4.50 8.52
N HIS A 168 20.14 4.01 9.35
CA HIS A 168 19.98 4.49 10.72
C HIS A 168 21.24 4.20 11.55
N SER A 169 21.57 5.10 12.49
CA SER A 169 22.65 4.87 13.44
C SER A 169 22.37 3.66 14.32
N LYS A 170 23.43 3.03 14.88
CA LYS A 170 23.29 1.90 15.82
C LYS A 170 22.38 2.28 17.00
N GLU A 171 22.60 3.45 17.59
CA GLU A 171 21.77 3.99 18.68
C GLU A 171 20.29 4.15 18.26
N SER A 172 20.02 4.74 17.08
CA SER A 172 18.64 4.90 16.61
C SER A 172 17.96 3.54 16.36
N ARG A 173 18.71 2.54 15.88
CA ARG A 173 18.20 1.17 15.70
C ARG A 173 17.90 0.50 17.04
N ALA A 174 18.76 0.67 18.04
CA ALA A 174 18.54 0.17 19.40
C ALA A 174 17.29 0.79 20.02
N ARG A 175 17.13 2.11 19.96
CA ARG A 175 15.93 2.80 20.46
C ARG A 175 14.65 2.35 19.74
N MET A 176 14.71 2.13 18.42
CA MET A 176 13.56 1.56 17.70
C MET A 176 13.26 0.14 18.19
N ALA A 177 14.27 -0.69 18.42
CA ALA A 177 14.11 -2.05 18.93
C ALA A 177 13.52 -2.09 20.36
N GLU A 178 14.02 -1.26 21.28
CA GLU A 178 13.51 -1.12 22.65
C GLU A 178 12.01 -0.74 22.66
N ASN A 179 11.60 0.24 21.84
CA ASN A 179 10.19 0.63 21.71
C ASN A 179 9.30 -0.47 21.10
N HIS A 180 9.91 -1.49 20.48
CA HIS A 180 9.21 -2.66 19.97
C HIS A 180 9.22 -3.84 20.97
N HIS A 181 10.03 -3.78 22.04
CA HIS A 181 10.14 -4.83 23.05
C HIS A 181 8.90 -4.88 23.97
N ASP A 182 8.33 -3.72 24.32
CA ASP A 182 7.12 -3.61 25.16
C ASP A 182 5.82 -4.02 24.45
N LYS A 183 5.90 -4.41 23.17
CA LYS A 183 4.81 -5.14 22.51
C LYS A 183 5.27 -6.59 22.44
N GLN A 184 4.87 -7.43 23.38
CA GLN A 184 5.09 -8.88 23.35
C GLN A 184 4.50 -9.47 22.06
N CYS A 185 5.25 -9.36 20.97
CA CYS A 185 4.93 -9.95 19.67
C CYS A 185 5.66 -11.28 19.49
N TYR A 186 6.50 -11.65 20.46
CA TYR A 186 7.31 -12.85 20.43
C TYR A 186 7.30 -13.53 21.79
N LEU A 187 7.21 -14.87 21.76
CA LEU A 187 7.35 -15.72 22.94
C LEU A 187 8.84 -15.92 23.26
N SER A 188 9.19 -16.00 24.54
CA SER A 188 10.51 -16.43 24.99
C SER A 188 10.80 -17.88 24.59
N VAL A 189 12.05 -18.31 24.69
CA VAL A 189 12.42 -19.71 24.38
C VAL A 189 11.63 -20.68 25.26
N GLU A 190 11.53 -20.38 26.55
CA GLU A 190 10.82 -21.16 27.56
C GLU A 190 9.31 -21.17 27.27
N GLN A 191 8.72 -20.03 26.92
CA GLN A 191 7.30 -19.92 26.56
C GLN A 191 6.98 -20.68 25.26
N VAL A 192 7.91 -20.74 24.30
CA VAL A 192 7.75 -21.55 23.08
C VAL A 192 7.75 -23.04 23.43
N GLU A 193 8.63 -23.48 24.33
CA GLU A 193 8.68 -24.86 24.79
C GLU A 193 7.44 -25.26 25.59
N GLU A 194 7.00 -24.42 26.53
CA GLU A 194 5.75 -24.60 27.28
C GLU A 194 4.54 -24.64 26.32
N ALA A 195 4.44 -23.70 25.37
CA ALA A 195 3.36 -23.69 24.38
C ALA A 195 3.33 -24.97 23.53
N ARG A 196 4.50 -25.53 23.19
CA ARG A 196 4.59 -26.80 22.45
C ARG A 196 4.17 -28.01 23.30
N GLN A 197 4.54 -28.03 24.58
CA GLN A 197 4.15 -29.08 25.51
C GLN A 197 2.63 -29.07 25.75
N LEU A 198 2.06 -27.88 26.03
CA LEU A 198 0.61 -27.71 26.21
C LEU A 198 -0.18 -28.02 24.94
N TYR A 199 0.34 -27.68 23.76
CA TYR A 199 -0.29 -28.07 22.51
C TYR A 199 -0.21 -29.58 22.26
N ALA A 200 0.83 -30.26 22.75
CA ALA A 200 1.00 -31.70 22.60
C ALA A 200 -0.06 -32.51 23.37
N THR A 201 -0.57 -32.01 24.50
CA THR A 201 -1.67 -32.64 25.27
C THR A 201 -3.01 -32.63 24.51
N SER A 202 -3.12 -31.85 23.43
CA SER A 202 -4.34 -31.65 22.63
C SER A 202 -5.51 -30.99 23.39
N GLU A 203 -5.28 -30.47 24.59
CA GLU A 203 -6.28 -29.74 25.38
C GLU A 203 -6.35 -28.25 25.03
N TYR A 204 -5.29 -27.71 24.39
CA TYR A 204 -5.14 -26.29 24.13
C TYR A 204 -5.15 -25.97 22.64
N THR A 205 -5.97 -25.01 22.24
CA THR A 205 -5.98 -24.42 20.89
C THR A 205 -4.99 -23.26 20.76
N TYR A 206 -4.66 -22.86 19.53
CA TYR A 206 -3.83 -21.68 19.27
C TYR A 206 -4.39 -20.38 19.87
N ALA A 207 -5.73 -20.24 19.96
CA ALA A 207 -6.36 -19.08 20.55
C ALA A 207 -6.20 -19.06 22.08
N GLN A 208 -6.39 -20.20 22.74
CA GLN A 208 -6.23 -20.32 24.19
C GLN A 208 -4.76 -20.15 24.62
N LEU A 209 -3.81 -20.66 23.82
CA LEU A 209 -2.38 -20.42 24.08
C LEU A 209 -2.01 -18.97 23.82
N ALA A 210 -2.59 -18.34 22.80
CA ALA A 210 -2.37 -16.92 22.52
C ALA A 210 -2.85 -16.03 23.66
N GLU A 211 -4.02 -16.31 24.24
CA GLU A 211 -4.53 -15.63 25.43
C GLU A 211 -3.63 -15.89 26.66
N ARG A 212 -3.24 -17.15 26.88
CA ARG A 212 -2.36 -17.54 28.01
C ARG A 212 -1.01 -16.82 28.01
N PHE A 213 -0.43 -16.58 26.83
CA PHE A 213 0.88 -15.95 26.71
C PHE A 213 0.83 -14.47 26.28
N ASP A 214 -0.36 -13.85 26.28
CA ASP A 214 -0.59 -12.47 25.83
C ASP A 214 0.03 -12.16 24.46
N VAL A 215 -0.17 -13.06 23.50
CA VAL A 215 0.29 -12.91 22.12
C VAL A 215 -0.88 -13.04 21.13
N THR A 216 -0.64 -12.71 19.87
CA THR A 216 -1.66 -12.98 18.83
C THR A 216 -1.72 -14.47 18.48
N PRO A 217 -2.89 -14.99 18.04
CA PRO A 217 -3.01 -16.37 17.56
C PRO A 217 -2.01 -16.76 16.47
N TYR A 218 -1.63 -15.80 15.62
CA TYR A 218 -0.61 -15.99 14.59
C TYR A 218 0.79 -16.24 15.19
N VAL A 219 1.14 -15.56 16.28
CA VAL A 219 2.43 -15.73 16.96
C VAL A 219 2.48 -17.09 17.65
N ALA A 220 1.42 -17.49 18.35
CA ALA A 220 1.29 -18.81 18.95
C ALA A 220 1.42 -19.93 17.89
N GLU A 221 0.71 -19.81 16.76
CA GLU A 221 0.81 -20.76 15.64
C GLU A 221 2.24 -20.91 15.13
N LYS A 222 2.95 -19.80 14.91
CA LYS A 222 4.34 -19.82 14.42
C LYS A 222 5.31 -20.42 15.42
N ALA A 223 5.15 -20.15 16.71
CA ALA A 223 5.96 -20.70 17.78
C ALA A 223 5.82 -22.23 17.88
N ILE A 224 4.57 -22.71 17.86
CA ILE A 224 4.24 -24.14 17.96
C ILE A 224 4.70 -24.89 16.70
N CYS A 225 4.46 -24.32 15.52
CA CYS A 225 4.85 -24.95 14.26
C CYS A 225 6.36 -24.83 13.94
N GLY A 226 7.14 -24.15 14.78
CA GLY A 226 8.58 -23.94 14.55
C GLY A 226 8.88 -23.16 13.27
N LEU A 227 8.03 -22.19 12.92
CA LEU A 227 8.17 -21.41 11.68
C LEU A 227 8.79 -20.03 11.95
N GLY A 228 9.60 -19.55 10.99
CA GLY A 228 10.20 -18.22 11.08
C GLY A 228 11.26 -18.12 12.18
N ALA A 229 11.13 -17.12 13.07
CA ALA A 229 12.10 -16.84 14.13
C ALA A 229 12.25 -18.00 15.15
N TYR A 230 11.25 -18.88 15.25
CA TYR A 230 11.19 -19.96 16.24
C TYR A 230 11.74 -21.31 15.74
N ALA A 231 12.20 -21.39 14.50
CA ALA A 231 12.68 -22.63 13.88
C ALA A 231 13.94 -23.21 14.54
N LYS A 232 14.70 -22.38 15.26
CA LYS A 232 15.94 -22.76 15.94
C LYS A 232 15.78 -23.01 17.44
N VAL A 233 14.59 -22.73 17.98
CA VAL A 233 14.29 -22.87 19.41
C VAL A 233 13.86 -24.31 19.66
N GLY A 234 14.67 -25.08 20.41
CA GLY A 234 14.50 -26.52 20.65
C GLY A 234 14.61 -27.35 19.36
N ARG A 235 15.74 -28.03 19.12
CA ARG A 235 15.97 -28.83 17.89
C ARG A 235 15.00 -30.01 17.72
N GLN A 236 14.30 -30.41 18.77
CA GLN A 236 13.32 -31.49 18.72
C GLN A 236 11.92 -30.90 18.67
N LEU A 237 11.31 -30.94 17.49
CA LEU A 237 9.85 -30.90 17.38
C LEU A 237 9.33 -32.15 18.10
N PRO A 238 8.34 -32.05 19.01
CA PRO A 238 7.69 -33.26 19.54
C PRO A 238 7.06 -34.01 18.36
N ARG A 239 7.70 -35.12 17.96
CA ARG A 239 7.14 -36.05 16.98
C ARG A 239 6.15 -36.93 17.74
N ARG A 240 4.88 -36.88 17.34
CA ARG A 240 3.89 -37.89 17.72
C ARG A 240 4.39 -39.26 17.23
N GLU A 241 4.16 -40.32 18.00
CA GLU A 241 4.58 -41.70 17.65
C GLU A 241 4.07 -42.15 16.26
N ASN A 242 2.99 -41.55 15.76
CA ASN A 242 2.28 -42.02 14.55
C ASN A 242 2.40 -41.07 13.34
N GLY A 243 3.57 -40.47 13.13
CA GLY A 243 3.88 -39.74 11.89
C GLY A 243 3.18 -38.37 11.71
N TRP A 244 3.41 -37.75 10.56
CA TRP A 244 2.92 -36.40 10.23
C TRP A 244 1.39 -36.36 10.20
N ILE A 245 0.76 -35.85 11.25
CA ILE A 245 -0.62 -35.37 11.14
C ILE A 245 -0.55 -34.06 10.37
N LYS A 246 -0.99 -34.07 9.11
CA LYS A 246 -1.39 -32.85 8.40
C LYS A 246 -2.25 -32.07 9.38
N ALA A 247 -1.86 -30.85 9.73
CA ALA A 247 -2.59 -30.00 10.65
C ALA A 247 -4.09 -30.20 10.43
N THR A 248 -4.74 -30.90 11.35
CA THR A 248 -6.19 -30.98 11.37
C THR A 248 -6.62 -29.60 11.80
N ARG A 249 -6.67 -28.68 10.82
CA ARG A 249 -7.57 -27.54 10.89
C ARG A 249 -8.87 -28.10 11.47
N PRO A 250 -9.47 -27.49 12.50
CA PRO A 250 -10.76 -27.93 13.01
C PRO A 250 -11.63 -28.21 11.79
N THR A 251 -12.10 -29.45 11.67
CA THR A 251 -12.79 -29.92 10.47
C THR A 251 -13.85 -28.87 10.20
N PRO A 252 -13.74 -28.08 9.11
CA PRO A 252 -14.67 -26.99 8.89
C PRO A 252 -16.05 -27.64 8.93
N ARG A 253 -17.00 -27.11 9.72
CA ARG A 253 -18.38 -27.58 9.70
C ARG A 253 -18.77 -27.71 8.24
N LEU A 254 -18.94 -28.96 7.80
CA LEU A 254 -19.30 -29.25 6.44
C LEU A 254 -20.73 -28.72 6.27
N LEU A 255 -20.97 -28.06 5.15
CA LEU A 255 -22.32 -27.58 4.84
C LEU A 255 -23.20 -28.80 4.54
N THR A 256 -24.49 -28.74 4.81
CA THR A 256 -25.43 -29.76 4.30
C THR A 256 -25.89 -29.40 2.89
N ASP A 257 -26.46 -30.36 2.15
CA ASP A 257 -27.02 -30.10 0.82
C ASP A 257 -28.11 -29.04 0.84
N ASP A 258 -28.96 -29.04 1.88
CA ASP A 258 -29.98 -28.02 2.10
C ASP A 258 -29.39 -26.63 2.34
N GLU A 259 -28.27 -26.56 3.08
CA GLU A 259 -27.53 -25.33 3.28
C GLU A 259 -26.96 -24.82 1.95
N VAL A 260 -26.29 -25.67 1.16
CA VAL A 260 -25.75 -25.29 -0.14
C VAL A 260 -26.84 -24.85 -1.12
N ALA A 261 -27.98 -25.55 -1.15
CA ALA A 261 -29.13 -25.19 -1.97
C ALA A 261 -29.74 -23.84 -1.53
N GLY A 262 -29.86 -23.62 -0.23
CA GLY A 262 -30.27 -22.33 0.35
C GLY A 262 -29.34 -21.19 -0.05
N PHE A 263 -28.02 -21.40 -0.05
CA PHE A 263 -27.04 -20.37 -0.40
C PHE A 263 -27.13 -20.00 -1.88
N ARG A 264 -27.31 -21.00 -2.74
CA ARG A 264 -27.48 -20.78 -4.18
C ARG A 264 -28.75 -19.98 -4.49
N ARG A 265 -29.84 -20.21 -3.75
CA ARG A 265 -31.09 -19.42 -3.87
C ARG A 265 -30.88 -17.97 -3.42
N ARG A 266 -30.35 -17.75 -2.21
CA ARG A 266 -30.11 -16.40 -1.65
C ARG A 266 -29.11 -15.59 -2.50
N HIS A 267 -28.03 -16.21 -2.96
CA HIS A 267 -27.07 -15.57 -3.87
C HIS A 267 -27.67 -15.22 -5.24
N ARG A 268 -28.57 -16.05 -5.78
CA ARG A 268 -29.29 -15.72 -7.03
C ARG A 268 -30.21 -14.52 -6.86
N ASN A 269 -30.76 -14.33 -5.65
CA ASN A 269 -31.60 -13.19 -5.30
C ASN A 269 -30.78 -11.92 -4.94
N GLY A 270 -29.46 -11.94 -5.10
CA GLY A 270 -28.59 -10.75 -4.96
C GLY A 270 -28.06 -10.48 -3.56
N GLU A 271 -28.18 -11.43 -2.63
CA GLU A 271 -27.74 -11.25 -1.25
C GLU A 271 -26.21 -11.43 -1.06
N ASP A 272 -25.60 -10.61 -0.20
CA ASP A 272 -24.16 -10.61 0.02
C ASP A 272 -23.68 -11.83 0.84
N LEU A 273 -22.62 -12.46 0.35
CA LEU A 273 -21.98 -13.63 0.96
C LEU A 273 -21.41 -13.34 2.35
N THR A 274 -21.09 -12.08 2.64
CA THR A 274 -20.54 -11.65 3.93
C THR A 274 -21.57 -11.72 5.06
N THR A 275 -22.81 -11.32 4.79
CA THR A 275 -23.93 -11.39 5.76
C THR A 275 -24.20 -12.84 6.11
N PHE A 276 -24.27 -13.69 5.08
CA PHE A 276 -24.51 -15.11 5.23
C PHE A 276 -23.39 -15.83 6.00
N ALA A 277 -22.12 -15.51 5.71
CA ALA A 277 -20.96 -16.06 6.41
C ALA A 277 -20.99 -15.77 7.93
N LYS A 278 -21.47 -14.59 8.31
CA LYS A 278 -21.63 -14.20 9.72
C LYS A 278 -22.78 -14.93 10.40
N GLU A 279 -23.94 -15.03 9.74
CA GLU A 279 -25.12 -15.73 10.29
C GLU A 279 -24.82 -17.20 10.65
N ARG A 280 -24.05 -17.89 9.82
CA ARG A 280 -23.76 -19.33 9.99
C ARG A 280 -22.40 -19.63 10.60
N GLY A 281 -21.59 -18.61 10.90
CA GLY A 281 -20.26 -18.79 11.48
C GLY A 281 -19.29 -19.58 10.59
N VAL A 282 -19.41 -19.47 9.27
CA VAL A 282 -18.56 -20.18 8.29
C VAL A 282 -17.74 -19.22 7.44
N SER A 283 -16.62 -19.68 6.90
CA SER A 283 -15.77 -18.81 6.07
C SER A 283 -16.44 -18.43 4.74
N ILE A 284 -16.28 -17.17 4.32
CA ILE A 284 -16.75 -16.67 3.01
C ILE A 284 -16.20 -17.53 1.86
N ASN A 285 -14.95 -18.01 2.00
CA ASN A 285 -14.33 -18.91 1.02
C ASN A 285 -15.04 -20.27 0.92
N LEU A 286 -15.56 -20.83 2.01
CA LEU A 286 -16.30 -22.08 2.01
C LEU A 286 -17.64 -21.94 1.27
N ILE A 287 -18.41 -20.89 1.60
CA ILE A 287 -19.68 -20.58 0.92
C ILE A 287 -19.45 -20.35 -0.58
N SER A 288 -18.44 -19.54 -0.91
CA SER A 288 -18.13 -19.22 -2.31
C SER A 288 -17.70 -20.45 -3.12
N ARG A 289 -17.03 -21.42 -2.48
CA ARG A 289 -16.69 -22.71 -3.11
C ARG A 289 -17.90 -23.64 -3.22
N ALA A 290 -18.82 -23.63 -2.25
CA ALA A 290 -20.05 -24.43 -2.30
C ALA A 290 -21.00 -23.98 -3.41
N ILE A 291 -21.15 -22.65 -3.59
CA ILE A 291 -21.90 -22.06 -4.72
C ILE A 291 -21.30 -22.51 -6.04
N ARG A 292 -19.96 -22.48 -6.17
CA ARG A 292 -19.22 -22.94 -7.36
C ARG A 292 -19.17 -24.46 -7.54
N GLY A 293 -19.71 -25.24 -6.59
CA GLY A 293 -19.69 -26.71 -6.64
C GLY A 293 -18.32 -27.34 -6.36
N CYS A 294 -17.39 -26.61 -5.74
CA CYS A 294 -16.00 -27.01 -5.52
C CYS A 294 -15.62 -27.19 -4.03
N ALA A 295 -16.58 -27.18 -3.10
CA ALA A 295 -16.32 -27.34 -1.67
C ALA A 295 -16.53 -28.80 -1.20
N PRO A 296 -15.76 -29.28 -0.20
CA PRO A 296 -16.16 -30.43 0.61
C PRO A 296 -17.31 -30.00 1.51
N TYR A 297 -18.44 -30.71 1.45
CA TYR A 297 -19.62 -30.56 2.29
C TYR A 297 -20.22 -31.97 2.53
N ASP A 298 -21.03 -32.15 3.56
CA ASP A 298 -21.41 -33.46 4.07
C ASP A 298 -22.44 -34.07 3.12
N ARG A 299 -22.00 -35.02 2.29
CA ARG A 299 -22.88 -35.72 1.36
C ARG A 299 -23.58 -36.81 2.15
N VAL A 300 -24.73 -36.49 2.72
CA VAL A 300 -25.70 -37.55 3.05
C VAL A 300 -26.03 -38.26 1.75
N GLN A 301 -25.89 -39.58 1.72
CA GLN A 301 -25.92 -40.37 0.49
C GLN A 301 -27.19 -40.12 -0.32
N VAL A 302 -27.05 -39.36 -1.40
CA VAL A 302 -27.97 -39.36 -2.53
C VAL A 302 -27.10 -39.46 -3.78
N GLU A 303 -27.48 -40.37 -4.67
CA GLU A 303 -26.71 -40.86 -5.81
C GLU A 303 -25.89 -39.77 -6.53
N PRO A 304 -24.65 -40.07 -6.93
CA PRO A 304 -23.76 -39.06 -7.49
C PRO A 304 -24.36 -38.40 -8.74
N PRO A 305 -24.49 -37.06 -8.78
CA PRO A 305 -24.90 -36.38 -10.01
C PRO A 305 -23.81 -36.58 -11.08
N ILE A 306 -24.29 -36.81 -12.30
CA ILE A 306 -23.56 -37.15 -13.53
C ILE A 306 -22.14 -36.57 -13.55
N ALA A 307 -21.15 -37.45 -13.69
CA ALA A 307 -19.75 -37.07 -13.81
C ALA A 307 -19.58 -36.02 -14.92
N ALA A 308 -19.05 -34.84 -14.57
CA ALA A 308 -18.44 -33.94 -15.54
C ALA A 308 -17.14 -34.57 -16.04
N SER A 309 -17.27 -35.64 -16.83
CA SER A 309 -16.14 -36.28 -17.47
C SER A 309 -15.65 -35.39 -18.60
N LYS A 310 -14.33 -35.15 -18.60
CA LYS A 310 -13.48 -34.87 -19.75
C LYS A 310 -13.69 -33.55 -20.52
N ILE A 311 -12.90 -32.51 -20.20
CA ILE A 311 -12.18 -31.74 -21.24
C ILE A 311 -10.80 -31.32 -20.72
N SER A 312 -9.96 -32.31 -20.41
CA SER A 312 -8.50 -32.11 -20.44
C SER A 312 -7.82 -33.27 -21.18
N ALA A 313 -8.48 -33.76 -22.24
CA ALA A 313 -7.87 -34.72 -23.14
C ALA A 313 -6.67 -34.03 -23.81
N SER A 314 -5.54 -34.71 -23.71
CA SER A 314 -4.30 -34.28 -24.32
C SER A 314 -4.22 -34.89 -25.71
N LEU A 315 -3.75 -34.14 -26.71
CA LEU A 315 -3.72 -34.61 -28.09
C LEU A 315 -2.67 -35.74 -28.22
N PRO A 316 -3.01 -36.91 -28.78
CA PRO A 316 -2.05 -37.96 -29.14
C PRO A 316 -1.01 -37.43 -30.14
N GLU A 317 0.18 -38.03 -30.16
CA GLU A 317 1.32 -37.56 -30.96
C GLU A 317 1.04 -37.61 -32.47
N GLU A 318 0.42 -38.69 -32.95
CA GLU A 318 -0.09 -38.86 -34.31
C GLU A 318 -1.03 -37.70 -34.73
N ASN A 319 -1.94 -37.30 -33.85
CA ASN A 319 -2.91 -36.23 -34.12
C ASN A 319 -2.28 -34.83 -34.02
N VAL A 320 -1.12 -34.69 -33.36
CA VAL A 320 -0.39 -33.42 -33.28
C VAL A 320 0.24 -33.08 -34.63
N ASP A 321 0.82 -34.07 -35.30
CA ASP A 321 1.45 -33.87 -36.61
C ASP A 321 0.40 -33.69 -37.71
N GLU A 322 -0.72 -34.43 -37.65
CA GLU A 322 -1.87 -34.19 -38.53
C GLU A 322 -2.44 -32.76 -38.33
N ALA A 323 -2.59 -32.31 -37.07
CA ALA A 323 -3.06 -30.94 -36.78
C ALA A 323 -2.11 -29.86 -37.32
N ARG A 324 -0.78 -30.10 -37.29
CA ARG A 324 0.22 -29.17 -37.84
C ARG A 324 0.16 -29.11 -39.36
N GLN A 325 0.06 -30.27 -40.03
CA GLN A 325 -0.07 -30.33 -41.49
C GLN A 325 -1.35 -29.63 -41.95
N LEU A 326 -2.49 -29.94 -41.34
CA LEU A 326 -3.76 -29.30 -41.67
C LEU A 326 -3.74 -27.78 -41.45
N TYR A 327 -3.10 -27.31 -40.37
CA TYR A 327 -2.93 -25.88 -40.13
C TYR A 327 -2.01 -25.21 -41.16
N SER A 328 -0.93 -25.89 -41.60
CA SER A 328 -0.02 -25.36 -42.63
C SER A 328 -0.66 -25.16 -44.00
N THR A 329 -1.76 -25.88 -44.31
CA THR A 329 -2.54 -25.64 -45.53
C THR A 329 -3.28 -24.30 -45.54
N GLY A 330 -3.35 -23.60 -44.39
CA GLY A 330 -4.05 -22.32 -44.23
C GLY A 330 -5.58 -22.42 -44.20
N LYS A 331 -6.17 -23.58 -44.51
CA LYS A 331 -7.63 -23.79 -44.57
C LYS A 331 -8.28 -24.05 -43.22
N TYR A 332 -7.50 -24.41 -42.20
CA TYR A 332 -8.03 -24.81 -40.89
C TYR A 332 -7.60 -23.84 -39.79
N THR A 333 -8.58 -23.33 -39.04
CA THR A 333 -8.34 -22.52 -37.84
C THR A 333 -8.13 -23.40 -36.60
N TYR A 334 -7.57 -22.83 -35.52
CA TYR A 334 -7.45 -23.54 -34.23
C TYR A 334 -8.79 -24.05 -33.69
N GLU A 335 -9.89 -23.37 -34.00
CA GLU A 335 -11.24 -23.76 -33.57
C GLU A 335 -11.78 -24.93 -34.39
N ASN A 336 -11.54 -24.93 -35.69
CA ASN A 336 -11.92 -26.03 -36.58
C ASN A 336 -11.18 -27.31 -36.18
N LEU A 337 -9.88 -27.20 -35.86
CA LEU A 337 -9.06 -28.32 -35.41
C LEU A 337 -9.44 -28.78 -34.00
N ALA A 338 -9.80 -27.87 -33.09
CA ALA A 338 -10.26 -28.23 -31.74
C ALA A 338 -11.54 -29.07 -31.78
N LYS A 339 -12.48 -28.70 -32.66
CA LYS A 339 -13.69 -29.49 -32.91
C LYS A 339 -13.36 -30.85 -33.53
N LYS A 340 -12.50 -30.88 -34.55
CA LYS A 340 -12.09 -32.13 -35.23
C LYS A 340 -11.47 -33.15 -34.27
N PHE A 341 -10.58 -32.70 -33.36
CA PHE A 341 -9.88 -33.58 -32.43
C PHE A 341 -10.55 -33.71 -31.06
N GLN A 342 -11.73 -33.12 -30.86
CA GLN A 342 -12.48 -33.13 -29.59
C GLN A 342 -11.63 -32.72 -28.37
N VAL A 343 -10.77 -31.70 -28.56
CA VAL A 343 -9.91 -31.13 -27.51
C VAL A 343 -10.13 -29.62 -27.41
N SER A 344 -9.65 -29.00 -26.34
CA SER A 344 -9.77 -27.54 -26.22
C SER A 344 -8.88 -26.81 -27.24
N LYS A 345 -9.32 -25.62 -27.67
CA LYS A 345 -8.56 -24.71 -28.56
C LYS A 345 -7.12 -24.49 -28.07
N SER A 346 -6.94 -24.37 -26.76
CA SER A 346 -5.63 -24.17 -26.12
C SER A 346 -4.72 -25.39 -26.27
N VAL A 347 -5.26 -26.61 -26.28
CA VAL A 347 -4.48 -27.85 -26.51
C VAL A 347 -3.95 -27.88 -27.93
N VAL A 348 -4.80 -27.59 -28.93
CA VAL A 348 -4.38 -27.52 -30.35
C VAL A 348 -3.36 -26.41 -30.58
N GLN A 349 -3.58 -25.23 -29.99
CA GLN A 349 -2.65 -24.10 -30.11
C GLN A 349 -1.27 -24.42 -29.52
N ASN A 350 -1.22 -25.14 -28.40
CA ASN A 350 0.04 -25.57 -27.79
C ASN A 350 0.71 -26.70 -28.59
N ALA A 351 -0.07 -27.62 -29.18
CA ALA A 351 0.41 -28.67 -30.05
C ALA A 351 1.09 -28.10 -31.32
N ILE A 352 0.43 -27.16 -32.01
CA ILE A 352 0.96 -26.52 -33.22
C ILE A 352 2.18 -25.65 -32.91
N ARG A 353 2.15 -24.87 -31.81
CA ARG A 353 3.28 -24.01 -31.40
C ARG A 353 4.43 -24.76 -30.73
N GLY A 354 4.30 -26.06 -30.53
CA GLY A 354 5.31 -26.89 -29.88
C GLY A 354 5.61 -26.50 -28.43
N LYS A 355 4.59 -26.03 -27.70
CA LYS A 355 4.71 -25.59 -26.30
C LYS A 355 4.38 -26.72 -25.34
N GLY A 356 5.07 -26.77 -24.20
CA GLY A 356 4.85 -27.79 -23.18
C GLY A 356 5.28 -29.18 -23.65
N ARG A 357 4.40 -30.18 -23.53
CA ARG A 357 4.70 -31.59 -23.81
C ARG A 357 4.86 -31.95 -25.30
N TYR A 358 4.51 -31.04 -26.22
CA TYR A 358 4.36 -31.34 -27.65
C TYR A 358 5.62 -31.10 -28.51
N GLY A 359 6.75 -30.72 -27.88
CA GLY A 359 8.06 -30.57 -28.53
C GLY A 359 8.14 -29.45 -29.60
N LYS A 360 9.31 -28.85 -29.82
CA LYS A 360 9.52 -27.92 -30.95
C LYS A 360 9.70 -28.71 -32.25
N ILE A 361 9.25 -28.14 -33.36
CA ILE A 361 9.31 -28.70 -34.72
C ILE A 361 10.71 -29.30 -35.00
N GLY A 362 10.76 -30.56 -35.45
CA GLY A 362 12.00 -31.20 -35.93
C GLY A 362 12.83 -32.02 -34.93
N LYS A 363 12.29 -32.40 -33.77
CA LYS A 363 12.93 -33.43 -32.92
C LYS A 363 11.95 -34.56 -32.58
N PRO A 364 12.25 -35.83 -32.91
CA PRO A 364 11.41 -36.94 -32.52
C PRO A 364 11.37 -37.07 -30.99
N LEU A 365 10.22 -37.48 -30.49
CA LEU A 365 9.83 -37.48 -29.07
C LEU A 365 10.50 -38.59 -28.25
N HIS A 366 11.53 -39.24 -28.80
CA HIS A 366 12.38 -40.23 -28.11
C HIS A 366 13.41 -39.64 -27.14
N ALA A 367 13.24 -38.39 -26.71
CA ALA A 367 14.07 -37.76 -25.67
C ALA A 367 13.54 -37.96 -24.24
N ARG A 368 12.58 -38.88 -23.99
CA ARG A 368 12.10 -39.21 -22.63
C ARG A 368 12.78 -40.41 -21.96
N PHE A 369 13.70 -41.12 -22.63
CA PHE A 369 14.49 -42.19 -21.99
C PHE A 369 15.95 -41.80 -21.64
N GLY A 370 16.31 -40.52 -21.75
CA GLY A 370 17.67 -40.02 -21.47
C GLY A 370 18.13 -40.03 -19.99
N LYS A 371 17.28 -40.47 -19.05
CA LYS A 371 17.66 -40.66 -17.64
C LYS A 371 17.85 -42.13 -17.23
N TRP A 372 17.38 -43.10 -18.02
CA TRP A 372 17.61 -44.52 -17.72
C TRP A 372 18.93 -45.02 -18.33
N ALA A 373 19.26 -44.62 -19.57
CA ALA A 373 20.50 -45.01 -20.25
C ALA A 373 21.78 -44.42 -19.61
N LYS A 374 21.68 -43.27 -18.91
CA LYS A 374 22.82 -42.70 -18.14
C LYS A 374 23.12 -43.46 -16.85
N ASN A 375 22.12 -44.15 -16.27
CA ASN A 375 22.31 -44.97 -15.07
C ASN A 375 22.81 -46.39 -15.41
N GLN A 376 22.39 -46.95 -16.55
CA GLN A 376 22.89 -48.24 -17.05
C GLN A 376 24.38 -48.18 -17.46
N ARG A 377 24.83 -47.10 -18.14
CA ARG A 377 26.26 -46.91 -18.47
C ARG A 377 27.16 -46.62 -17.26
N ARG A 378 26.61 -46.07 -16.17
CA ARG A 378 27.35 -45.89 -14.90
C ARG A 378 27.46 -47.18 -14.09
N ALA A 379 26.50 -48.10 -14.23
CA ALA A 379 26.56 -49.41 -13.58
C ALA A 379 27.46 -50.41 -14.33
N ALA A 380 27.62 -50.27 -15.65
CA ALA A 380 28.49 -51.13 -16.45
C ALA A 380 29.99 -50.74 -16.39
N ASN A 381 30.32 -49.50 -16.03
CA ASN A 381 31.71 -49.03 -15.87
C ASN A 381 32.18 -49.00 -14.39
N ALA A 382 31.42 -49.62 -13.48
CA ALA A 382 31.74 -49.73 -12.05
C ALA A 382 31.86 -51.19 -11.58
N ARG A 383 32.02 -52.12 -12.52
CA ARG A 383 32.60 -53.45 -12.37
C ARG A 383 33.74 -53.53 -13.38
#